data_AF-A0A183D3T3-F1
#
_entry.id   AF-A0A183D3T3-F1
#
_cell.length_a   1.000
_cell.length_b   1.000
_cell.length_c   1.000
_cell.angle_alpha   90.00
_cell.angle_beta   90.00
_cell.angle_gamma   90.00
#
_symmetry.space_group_name_H-M   'P 1'
#
loop_
_entity.id
_entity.type
_entity.pdbx_description
1 polymer ?
#
loop_
_entity_poly.entity_id
_entity_poly.type
_entity_poly.pdbx_seq_one_letter_code
_entity_poly.pdbx_strand_id
1 'polypeptide(L)'
;LLSAEAVWDHVAILPDELPFAIGDIVSVLDYSSHAELWYGSCRERTGWFPSSYVRVLNGSTASSESIPSSYFPQSMRFLRAKIVQELMQTERDYVNLLQNIVQGFVEQCRRRSDLFPAARVQRLFGNIESIYALHCKFLRELELAFNQSIPESSAIGTVFLRNRSKFAIYSEYCNNRPVSSAELAALTEQPHYYQFFEVCFEKLINSVGV
;
A
#
# COMPACT_ATOMS: atom_id res chain seq x y z
N LEU A 1 22.86 18.85 -24.25
CA LEU A 1 22.32 17.88 -23.28
C LEU A 1 22.13 18.59 -21.96
N LEU A 2 20.94 18.51 -21.39
CA LEU A 2 20.63 19.11 -20.09
C LEU A 2 21.38 18.32 -19.01
N SER A 3 22.13 19.00 -18.15
CA SER A 3 22.83 18.38 -17.01
C SER A 3 22.11 18.73 -15.72
N ALA A 4 21.96 17.76 -14.84
CA ALA A 4 21.35 17.96 -13.52
C ALA A 4 22.22 17.31 -12.44
N GLU A 5 22.25 17.91 -11.25
CA GLU A 5 22.94 17.35 -10.08
C GLU A 5 21.91 16.65 -9.19
N ALA A 6 22.19 15.41 -8.77
CA ALA A 6 21.37 14.67 -7.82
C ALA A 6 21.38 15.37 -6.46
N VAL A 7 20.20 15.73 -5.96
CA VAL A 7 20.02 16.33 -4.63
C VAL A 7 19.52 15.32 -3.59
N TRP A 8 19.16 14.12 -4.04
CA TRP A 8 18.75 12.98 -3.22
C TRP A 8 19.30 11.69 -3.82
N ASP A 9 19.52 10.68 -2.98
CA ASP A 9 19.82 9.33 -3.45
C ASP A 9 18.58 8.75 -4.14
N HIS A 10 18.77 8.12 -5.29
CA HIS A 10 17.74 7.30 -5.93
C HIS A 10 18.21 5.86 -5.99
N VAL A 11 17.56 5.01 -5.20
CA VAL A 11 17.75 3.57 -5.24
C VAL A 11 16.77 2.99 -6.26
N ALA A 12 17.29 2.34 -7.30
CA ALA A 12 16.47 1.65 -8.28
C ALA A 12 15.80 0.42 -7.65
N ILE A 13 14.48 0.39 -7.70
CA ILE A 13 13.62 -0.72 -7.31
C ILE A 13 13.29 -1.56 -8.55
N LEU A 14 13.08 -0.89 -9.70
CA LEU A 14 12.80 -1.55 -10.97
C LEU A 14 14.05 -1.59 -11.88
N PRO A 15 14.17 -2.59 -12.78
CA PRO A 15 15.35 -2.75 -13.64
C PRO A 15 15.62 -1.59 -14.61
N ASP A 16 14.59 -0.81 -14.94
CA ASP A 16 14.61 0.31 -15.86
C ASP A 16 14.79 1.67 -15.16
N GLU A 17 14.89 1.69 -13.83
CA GLU A 17 15.20 2.89 -13.05
C GLU A 17 16.70 3.19 -13.05
N LEU A 18 17.07 4.47 -13.01
CA LEU A 18 18.45 4.94 -13.01
C LEU A 18 18.93 5.22 -11.57
N PRO A 19 19.75 4.35 -10.96
CA PRO A 19 20.26 4.61 -9.63
C PRO A 19 21.43 5.61 -9.63
N PHE A 20 21.38 6.56 -8.70
CA PHE A 20 22.43 7.54 -8.44
C PHE A 20 22.46 7.95 -6.96
N ALA A 21 23.61 8.48 -6.53
CA ALA A 21 23.79 9.04 -5.20
C ALA A 21 23.72 10.57 -5.24
N ILE A 22 23.43 11.19 -4.10
CA ILE A 22 23.50 12.63 -3.92
C ILE A 22 24.86 13.18 -4.39
N GLY A 23 24.81 14.28 -5.15
CA GLY A 23 25.98 14.92 -5.78
C GLY A 23 26.37 14.35 -7.14
N ASP A 24 25.78 13.23 -7.58
CA ASP A 24 26.03 12.69 -8.92
C ASP A 24 25.52 13.64 -10.01
N ILE A 25 26.24 13.71 -11.14
CA ILE A 25 25.78 14.42 -12.33
C ILE A 25 25.01 13.45 -13.22
N VAL A 26 23.78 13.82 -13.53
CA VAL A 26 22.86 13.08 -14.41
C VAL A 26 22.75 13.85 -15.73
N SER A 27 23.06 13.16 -16.83
CA SER A 27 22.80 13.66 -18.18
C SER A 27 21.35 13.35 -18.54
N VAL A 28 20.50 14.37 -18.65
CA VAL A 28 19.07 14.19 -18.96
C VAL A 28 18.91 13.99 -20.48
N LEU A 29 18.38 12.83 -20.85
CA LEU A 29 18.19 12.38 -22.24
C LEU A 29 16.77 12.67 -22.72
N ASP A 30 15.76 12.49 -21.87
CA ASP A 30 14.36 12.86 -22.13
C ASP A 30 13.70 13.41 -20.87
N TYR A 31 13.07 14.58 -21.00
CA TYR A 31 12.31 15.27 -19.95
C TYR A 31 10.95 15.74 -20.44
N SER A 32 10.58 15.37 -21.67
CA SER A 32 9.39 15.83 -22.38
C SER A 32 8.25 14.82 -22.35
N SER A 33 8.58 13.52 -22.27
CA SER A 33 7.60 12.44 -22.29
C SER A 33 6.76 12.36 -21.01
N HIS A 34 7.36 12.66 -19.85
CA HIS A 34 6.65 12.68 -18.56
C HIS A 34 7.14 13.83 -17.68
N ALA A 35 6.21 14.56 -17.07
CA ALA A 35 6.52 15.75 -16.26
C ALA A 35 7.32 15.41 -14.98
N GLU A 36 7.05 14.25 -14.38
CA GLU A 36 7.61 13.84 -13.08
C GLU A 36 8.69 12.76 -13.20
N LEU A 37 8.84 12.12 -14.37
CA LEU A 37 9.75 11.00 -14.60
C LEU A 37 10.60 11.29 -15.84
N TRP A 38 11.90 11.48 -15.65
CA TRP A 38 12.83 11.79 -16.73
C TRP A 38 13.68 10.57 -17.05
N TYR A 39 14.16 10.49 -18.29
CA TYR A 39 15.11 9.48 -18.73
C TYR A 39 16.50 10.11 -18.81
N GLY A 40 17.52 9.43 -18.30
CA GLY A 40 18.86 9.98 -18.28
C GLY A 40 19.96 8.95 -18.19
N SER A 41 21.18 9.44 -18.06
CA SER A 41 22.37 8.63 -17.85
C SER A 41 23.20 9.12 -16.67
N CYS A 42 23.68 8.19 -15.86
CA CYS A 42 24.60 8.42 -14.77
C CYS A 42 25.52 7.20 -14.59
N ARG A 43 26.84 7.43 -14.47
CA ARG A 43 27.86 6.38 -14.27
C ARG A 43 27.68 5.19 -15.25
N GLU A 44 27.59 5.49 -16.55
CA GLU A 44 27.41 4.52 -17.65
C GLU A 44 26.09 3.72 -17.66
N ARG A 45 25.19 3.99 -16.73
CA ARG A 45 23.82 3.43 -16.73
C ARG A 45 22.85 4.42 -17.33
N THR A 46 21.76 3.90 -17.89
CA THR A 46 20.63 4.69 -18.39
C THR A 46 19.34 4.14 -17.81
N GLY A 47 18.40 5.03 -17.50
CA GLY A 47 17.13 4.63 -16.90
C GLY A 47 16.25 5.82 -16.56
N TRP A 48 15.06 5.51 -16.06
CA TRP A 48 14.08 6.46 -15.57
C TRP A 48 14.41 6.91 -14.16
N PHE A 49 14.20 8.18 -13.86
CA PHE A 49 14.35 8.70 -12.51
C PHE A 49 13.37 9.85 -12.26
N PRO A 50 12.96 10.08 -11.00
CA PRO A 50 12.06 11.18 -10.70
C PRO A 50 12.78 12.52 -10.90
N SER A 51 12.17 13.42 -11.67
CA SER A 51 12.75 14.75 -11.94
C SER A 51 12.97 15.59 -10.67
N SER A 52 12.24 15.27 -9.60
CA SER A 52 12.34 15.91 -8.29
C SER A 52 13.58 15.54 -7.48
N TYR A 53 14.34 14.52 -7.91
CA TYR A 53 15.56 14.06 -7.23
C TYR A 53 16.82 14.77 -7.75
N VAL A 54 16.68 15.58 -8.80
CA VAL A 54 17.79 16.30 -9.42
C VAL A 54 17.49 17.79 -9.50
N ARG A 55 18.56 18.60 -9.55
CA ARG A 55 18.49 20.04 -9.81
C ARG A 55 19.18 20.32 -11.13
N VAL A 56 18.47 20.95 -12.05
CA VAL A 56 19.04 21.35 -13.34
C VAL A 56 20.18 22.34 -13.14
N LEU A 57 21.34 22.06 -13.74
CA LEU A 57 22.49 22.94 -13.75
C LEU A 57 22.37 23.88 -14.96
N ASN A 58 21.79 25.07 -14.75
CA ASN A 58 21.84 26.13 -15.75
C ASN A 58 23.23 26.78 -15.71
N GLY A 59 23.90 26.93 -16.86
CA GLY A 59 25.25 27.48 -16.99
C GLY A 59 25.42 28.97 -16.64
N SER A 60 24.53 29.55 -15.83
CA SER A 60 24.60 30.93 -15.37
C SER A 60 25.07 30.95 -13.93
N THR A 61 26.22 31.56 -13.69
CA THR A 61 26.79 31.87 -12.38
C THR A 61 25.79 32.62 -11.51
N ALA A 62 25.14 31.92 -10.59
CA ALA A 62 24.42 32.51 -9.46
C ALA A 62 24.75 31.70 -8.22
N SER A 63 25.47 32.35 -7.30
CA SER A 63 25.65 32.05 -5.88
C SER A 63 25.39 30.62 -5.44
N SER A 64 26.44 29.95 -4.96
CA SER A 64 26.39 28.81 -4.05
C SER A 64 25.66 29.18 -2.74
N GLU A 65 24.37 29.49 -2.82
CA GLU A 65 23.49 29.33 -1.68
C GLU A 65 23.25 27.83 -1.57
N SER A 66 23.97 27.21 -0.65
CA SER A 66 23.68 25.86 -0.19
C SER A 66 22.19 25.77 0.07
N ILE A 67 21.47 25.01 -0.77
CA ILE A 67 20.08 24.68 -0.49
C ILE A 67 20.06 24.09 0.91
N PRO A 68 19.33 24.67 1.88
CA PRO A 68 19.24 24.12 3.22
C PRO A 68 18.86 22.65 3.09
N SER A 69 19.52 21.76 3.82
CA SER A 69 19.19 20.32 3.85
C SER A 69 17.69 20.06 4.15
N SER A 70 16.96 21.08 4.63
CA SER A 70 15.52 21.10 4.87
C SER A 70 14.63 21.45 3.67
N TYR A 71 15.15 21.85 2.50
CA TYR A 71 14.32 22.17 1.34
C TYR A 71 13.86 20.88 0.64
N PHE A 72 12.74 20.35 1.11
CA PHE A 72 12.01 19.29 0.41
C PHE A 72 11.28 19.89 -0.80
N PRO A 73 11.58 19.45 -2.05
CA PRO A 73 10.96 20.00 -3.26
C PRO A 73 9.42 19.93 -3.20
N GLN A 74 8.74 20.94 -3.75
CA GLN A 74 7.26 21.00 -3.75
C GLN A 74 6.63 19.78 -4.44
N SER A 75 7.26 19.28 -5.51
CA SER A 75 6.84 18.05 -6.20
C SER A 75 6.94 16.81 -5.31
N MET A 76 8.01 16.70 -4.50
CA MET A 76 8.17 15.61 -3.51
C MET A 76 7.16 15.69 -2.37
N ARG A 77 6.84 16.90 -1.91
CA ARG A 77 5.78 17.13 -0.91
C ARG A 77 4.42 16.71 -1.48
N PHE A 78 4.11 17.12 -2.69
CA PHE A 78 2.87 16.76 -3.37
C PHE A 78 2.76 15.24 -3.62
N LEU A 79 3.85 14.60 -4.06
CA LEU A 79 3.92 13.15 -4.20
C LEU A 79 3.69 12.44 -2.87
N ARG A 80 4.35 12.90 -1.79
CA ARG A 80 4.14 12.37 -0.45
C ARG A 80 2.69 12.52 0.00
N ALA A 81 2.06 13.68 -0.25
CA ALA A 81 0.65 13.89 0.07
C ALA A 81 -0.25 12.86 -0.63
N LYS A 82 -0.04 12.62 -1.93
CA LYS A 82 -0.77 11.60 -2.70
C LYS A 82 -0.56 10.20 -2.13
N ILE A 83 0.68 9.79 -1.85
CA ILE A 83 1.00 8.48 -1.28
C ILE A 83 0.29 8.28 0.07
N VAL A 84 0.34 9.29 0.94
CA VAL A 84 -0.33 9.20 2.25
C VAL A 84 -1.85 9.07 2.06
N GLN A 85 -2.45 9.84 1.16
CA GLN A 85 -3.89 9.76 0.88
C GLN A 85 -4.29 8.40 0.31
N GLU A 86 -3.53 7.87 -0.64
CA GLU A 86 -3.77 6.56 -1.24
C GLU A 86 -3.65 5.44 -0.20
N LEU A 87 -2.60 5.45 0.63
CA LEU A 87 -2.44 4.53 1.75
C LEU A 87 -3.64 4.57 2.72
N MET A 88 -4.13 5.76 3.05
CA MET A 88 -5.31 5.91 3.91
C MET A 88 -6.57 5.32 3.27
N GLN A 89 -6.74 5.55 1.97
CA GLN A 89 -7.92 5.07 1.26
C GLN A 89 -7.89 3.54 1.13
N THR A 90 -6.76 2.97 0.71
CA THR A 90 -6.62 1.53 0.56
C THR A 90 -6.74 0.79 1.88
N GLU A 91 -6.28 1.37 2.99
CA GLU A 91 -6.49 0.80 4.32
C GLU A 91 -7.98 0.80 4.73
N ARG A 92 -8.73 1.86 4.43
CA ARG A 92 -10.19 1.89 4.67
C ARG A 92 -10.91 0.82 3.86
N ASP A 93 -10.56 0.70 2.59
CA ASP A 93 -11.14 -0.29 1.69
C ASP A 93 -10.82 -1.71 2.19
N TYR A 94 -9.60 -1.94 2.68
CA TYR A 94 -9.18 -3.20 3.27
C TYR A 94 -9.94 -3.54 4.55
N VAL A 95 -10.11 -2.59 5.48
CA VAL A 95 -10.90 -2.78 6.71
C VAL A 95 -12.36 -3.09 6.37
N ASN A 96 -12.94 -2.41 5.38
CA ASN A 96 -14.30 -2.67 4.91
C ASN A 96 -14.42 -4.08 4.31
N LEU A 97 -13.44 -4.53 3.53
CA LEU A 97 -13.38 -5.89 3.01
C LEU A 97 -13.35 -6.93 4.14
N LEU A 98 -12.51 -6.70 5.15
CA LEU A 98 -12.42 -7.60 6.31
C LEU A 98 -13.73 -7.63 7.10
N GLN A 99 -14.38 -6.49 7.29
CA GLN A 99 -15.70 -6.41 7.92
C GLN A 99 -16.73 -7.25 7.14
N ASN A 100 -16.74 -7.10 5.82
CA ASN A 100 -17.62 -7.83 4.91
C ASN A 100 -17.42 -9.35 5.02
N ILE A 101 -16.17 -9.82 5.13
CA ILE A 101 -15.87 -11.24 5.35
C ILE A 101 -16.40 -11.72 6.71
N VAL A 102 -16.13 -10.96 7.77
CA VAL A 102 -16.53 -11.35 9.14
C VAL A 102 -18.05 -11.36 9.29
N GLN A 103 -18.73 -10.27 8.94
CA GLN A 103 -20.17 -10.13 9.15
C GLN A 103 -21.00 -10.86 8.08
N GLY A 104 -20.51 -10.85 6.83
CA GLY A 104 -21.20 -11.44 5.69
C GLY A 104 -21.03 -12.95 5.57
N PHE A 105 -19.92 -13.51 6.05
CA PHE A 105 -19.63 -14.95 5.89
C PHE A 105 -19.39 -15.66 7.22
N VAL A 106 -18.44 -15.19 8.04
CA VAL A 106 -18.08 -15.89 9.30
C VAL A 106 -19.28 -16.02 10.23
N GLU A 107 -19.98 -14.92 10.48
CA GLU A 107 -21.19 -14.92 11.32
C GLU A 107 -22.32 -15.77 10.73
N GLN A 108 -22.51 -15.74 9.40
CA GLN A 108 -23.57 -16.53 8.76
C GLN A 108 -23.28 -18.04 8.85
N CYS A 109 -22.02 -18.45 8.64
CA CYS A 109 -21.60 -19.83 8.85
C CYS A 109 -21.84 -20.27 10.29
N ARG A 110 -21.49 -19.44 11.29
CA ARG A 110 -21.73 -19.77 12.71
C ARG A 110 -23.20 -19.92 13.06
N ARG A 111 -24.09 -19.14 12.44
CA ARG A 111 -25.56 -19.24 12.63
C ARG A 111 -26.13 -20.56 12.08
N ARG A 112 -25.47 -21.16 11.09
CA ARG A 112 -25.82 -22.47 10.50
C ARG A 112 -24.90 -23.56 11.00
N SER A 113 -24.86 -23.78 12.31
CA SER A 113 -24.01 -24.80 12.94
C SER A 113 -24.33 -26.24 12.49
N ASP A 114 -25.52 -26.46 11.92
CA ASP A 114 -25.92 -27.69 11.24
C ASP A 114 -25.10 -27.98 9.98
N LEU A 115 -24.71 -26.93 9.24
CA LEU A 115 -23.89 -27.02 8.02
C LEU A 115 -22.41 -26.75 8.30
N PHE A 116 -22.12 -25.84 9.23
CA PHE A 116 -20.77 -25.38 9.54
C PHE A 116 -20.46 -25.60 11.02
N PRO A 117 -19.98 -26.79 11.41
CA PRO A 117 -19.43 -27.01 12.72
C PRO A 117 -18.28 -26.03 13.02
N ALA A 118 -18.08 -25.66 14.29
CA ALA A 118 -17.07 -24.69 14.69
C ALA A 118 -15.66 -25.00 14.14
N ALA A 119 -15.25 -26.28 14.14
CA ALA A 119 -13.97 -26.71 13.57
C ALA A 119 -13.84 -26.45 12.05
N ARG A 120 -14.96 -26.52 11.31
CA ARG A 120 -14.97 -26.19 9.87
C ARG A 120 -14.87 -24.68 9.66
N VAL A 121 -15.60 -23.88 10.46
CA VAL A 121 -15.48 -22.41 10.42
C VAL A 121 -14.03 -21.99 10.70
N GLN A 122 -13.38 -22.60 11.69
CA GLN A 122 -11.98 -22.33 12.00
C GLN A 122 -11.04 -22.68 10.84
N ARG A 123 -11.24 -23.84 10.17
CA ARG A 123 -10.42 -24.22 9.00
C ARG A 123 -10.62 -23.27 7.81
N LEU A 124 -11.85 -22.82 7.56
CA LEU A 124 -12.17 -21.89 6.46
C LEU A 124 -11.57 -20.50 6.68
N PHE A 125 -11.72 -19.94 7.88
CA PHE A 125 -11.47 -18.51 8.11
C PHE A 125 -10.23 -18.23 8.97
N GLY A 126 -9.68 -19.24 9.65
CA GLY A 126 -8.52 -19.09 10.51
C GLY A 126 -8.72 -17.99 11.55
N ASN A 127 -7.73 -17.11 11.67
CA ASN A 127 -7.73 -15.96 12.58
C ASN A 127 -8.17 -14.63 11.90
N ILE A 128 -9.00 -14.68 10.84
CA ILE A 128 -9.42 -13.47 10.09
C ILE A 128 -10.06 -12.39 10.98
N GLU A 129 -10.79 -12.77 12.03
CA GLU A 129 -11.37 -11.82 12.98
C GLU A 129 -10.30 -11.09 13.81
N SER A 130 -9.18 -11.76 14.11
CA SER A 130 -8.05 -11.12 14.77
C SER A 130 -7.34 -10.13 13.85
N ILE A 131 -7.23 -10.45 12.56
CA ILE A 131 -6.74 -9.53 11.53
C ILE A 131 -7.67 -8.32 11.40
N TYR A 132 -8.98 -8.55 11.32
CA TYR A 132 -9.97 -7.48 11.28
C TYR A 132 -9.84 -6.54 12.50
N ALA A 133 -9.78 -7.09 13.71
CA ALA A 133 -9.61 -6.30 14.92
C ALA A 133 -8.29 -5.51 14.94
N LEU A 134 -7.20 -6.09 14.46
CA LEU A 134 -5.92 -5.39 14.29
C LEU A 134 -6.08 -4.20 13.35
N HIS A 135 -6.67 -4.41 12.18
CA HIS A 135 -6.80 -3.39 11.15
C HIS A 135 -7.79 -2.27 11.51
N CYS A 136 -8.89 -2.56 12.21
CA CYS A 136 -9.74 -1.51 12.78
C CYS A 136 -8.96 -0.60 13.73
N LYS A 137 -8.12 -1.17 14.60
CA LYS A 137 -7.29 -0.38 15.51
C LYS A 137 -6.21 0.38 14.75
N PHE A 138 -5.56 -0.26 13.79
CA PHE A 138 -4.49 0.32 12.98
C PHE A 138 -4.99 1.51 12.15
N LEU A 139 -6.13 1.36 11.45
CA LEU A 139 -6.78 2.44 10.72
C LEU A 139 -7.10 3.63 11.63
N ARG A 140 -7.65 3.39 12.83
CA ARG A 140 -7.93 4.47 13.78
C ARG A 140 -6.66 5.22 14.19
N GLU A 141 -5.56 4.50 14.43
CA GLU A 141 -4.27 5.12 14.75
C GLU A 141 -3.69 5.91 13.56
N LEU A 142 -3.88 5.41 12.33
CA LEU A 142 -3.51 6.12 11.11
C LEU A 142 -4.33 7.41 10.91
N GLU A 143 -5.64 7.35 11.14
CA GLU A 143 -6.53 8.52 11.05
C GLU A 143 -6.17 9.60 12.07
N LEU A 144 -5.75 9.22 13.28
CA LEU A 144 -5.24 10.15 14.28
C LEU A 144 -3.89 10.78 13.90
N ALA A 145 -3.06 10.06 13.15
CA ALA A 145 -1.76 10.55 12.67
C ALA A 145 -1.84 11.32 11.34
N PHE A 146 -3.01 11.29 10.68
CA PHE A 146 -3.25 11.92 9.39
C PHE A 146 -3.57 13.42 9.57
N ASN A 147 -2.76 14.27 8.94
CA ASN A 147 -3.03 15.71 8.90
C ASN A 147 -3.87 16.05 7.66
N GLN A 148 -5.15 16.34 7.87
CA GLN A 148 -6.08 16.66 6.78
C GLN A 148 -5.69 17.95 6.03
N SER A 149 -5.13 18.94 6.72
CA SER A 149 -4.78 20.23 6.12
C SER A 149 -3.44 20.18 5.37
N ILE A 150 -2.50 19.36 5.83
CA ILE A 150 -1.16 19.24 5.27
C ILE A 150 -0.77 17.75 5.20
N PRO A 151 -1.32 16.97 4.25
CA PRO A 151 -1.16 15.51 4.22
C PRO A 151 0.30 15.04 4.19
N GLU A 152 1.21 15.77 3.55
CA GLU A 152 2.63 15.48 3.51
C GLU A 152 3.31 15.56 4.89
N SER A 153 2.72 16.29 5.84
CA SER A 153 3.22 16.39 7.21
C SER A 153 2.76 15.23 8.12
N SER A 154 1.92 14.32 7.60
CA SER A 154 1.39 13.19 8.38
C SER A 154 2.50 12.25 8.86
N ALA A 155 2.44 11.86 10.13
CA ALA A 155 3.47 11.05 10.80
C ALA A 155 3.17 9.54 10.77
N ILE A 156 2.69 9.04 9.63
CA ILE A 156 2.16 7.67 9.48
C ILE A 156 3.17 6.57 9.82
N GLY A 157 4.48 6.78 9.56
CA GLY A 157 5.52 5.77 9.83
C GLY A 157 5.62 5.38 11.30
N THR A 158 5.30 6.30 12.23
CA THR A 158 5.29 6.00 13.67
C THR A 158 4.21 4.99 14.05
N VAL A 159 3.08 4.99 13.33
CA VAL A 159 1.98 4.05 13.53
C VAL A 159 2.41 2.64 13.13
N PHE A 160 3.09 2.49 11.99
CA PHE A 160 3.65 1.20 11.55
C PHE A 160 4.65 0.65 12.57
N LEU A 161 5.57 1.49 13.06
CA LEU A 161 6.58 1.05 14.04
C LEU A 161 5.94 0.57 15.36
N ARG A 162 4.90 1.25 15.84
CA ARG A 162 4.14 0.85 17.04
C ARG A 162 3.38 -0.48 16.86
N ASN A 163 2.95 -0.78 15.65
CA ASN A 163 2.16 -1.99 15.35
C ASN A 163 2.97 -3.14 14.77
N ARG A 164 4.26 -2.95 14.44
CA ARG A 164 5.14 -3.92 13.78
C ARG A 164 5.01 -5.35 14.32
N SER A 165 5.07 -5.53 15.64
CA SER A 165 5.00 -6.86 16.25
C SER A 165 3.61 -7.50 16.16
N LYS A 166 2.55 -6.70 16.09
CA LYS A 166 1.17 -7.18 16.01
C LYS A 166 0.85 -7.81 14.65
N PHE A 167 1.55 -7.41 13.59
CA PHE A 167 1.41 -8.02 12.27
C PHE A 167 1.91 -9.47 12.20
N ALA A 168 2.54 -10.01 13.25
CA ALA A 168 2.95 -11.41 13.31
C ALA A 168 1.79 -12.41 13.13
N ILE A 169 0.54 -12.00 13.43
CA ILE A 169 -0.67 -12.82 13.26
C ILE A 169 -0.91 -13.25 11.80
N TYR A 170 -0.36 -12.51 10.83
CA TYR A 170 -0.43 -12.89 9.42
C TYR A 170 0.31 -14.18 9.11
N SER A 171 1.33 -14.55 9.89
CA SER A 171 2.01 -15.84 9.73
C SER A 171 1.04 -17.00 9.91
N GLU A 172 0.23 -16.97 10.97
CA GLU A 172 -0.82 -17.97 11.23
C GLU A 172 -1.86 -17.99 10.10
N TYR A 173 -2.35 -16.83 9.67
CA TYR A 173 -3.35 -16.73 8.60
C TYR A 173 -2.85 -17.32 7.28
N CYS A 174 -1.64 -16.94 6.87
CA CYS A 174 -1.02 -17.42 5.64
C CYS A 174 -0.73 -18.93 5.69
N ASN A 175 -0.30 -19.45 6.85
CA ASN A 175 -0.08 -20.87 7.04
C ASN A 175 -1.37 -21.69 6.94
N ASN A 176 -2.54 -21.10 7.26
CA ASN A 176 -3.84 -21.75 7.10
C ASN A 176 -4.35 -21.75 5.64
N ARG A 177 -3.77 -20.95 4.74
CA ARG A 177 -4.28 -20.78 3.36
C ARG A 177 -4.48 -22.10 2.59
N PRO A 178 -3.56 -23.07 2.58
CA PRO A 178 -3.76 -24.33 1.87
C PRO A 178 -4.97 -25.12 2.41
N VAL A 179 -5.17 -25.12 3.73
CA VAL A 179 -6.29 -25.82 4.40
C VAL A 179 -7.62 -25.12 4.08
N SER A 180 -7.66 -23.80 4.20
CA SER A 180 -8.85 -22.99 3.88
C SER A 180 -9.28 -23.16 2.42
N SER A 181 -8.34 -23.06 1.47
CA SER A 181 -8.64 -23.22 0.05
C SER A 181 -9.14 -24.62 -0.31
N ALA A 182 -8.57 -25.68 0.27
CA ALA A 182 -9.02 -27.04 0.05
C ALA A 182 -10.43 -27.29 0.64
N GLU A 183 -10.70 -26.80 1.85
CA GLU A 183 -12.03 -26.92 2.47
C GLU A 183 -13.08 -26.15 1.66
N LEU A 184 -12.76 -24.93 1.21
CA LEU A 184 -13.67 -24.13 0.39
C LEU A 184 -13.99 -24.83 -0.94
N ALA A 185 -12.98 -25.35 -1.64
CA ALA A 185 -13.17 -26.08 -2.89
C ALA A 185 -14.11 -27.29 -2.71
N ALA A 186 -13.87 -28.12 -1.69
CA ALA A 186 -14.69 -29.30 -1.39
C ALA A 186 -16.13 -28.95 -1.00
N LEU A 187 -16.36 -27.78 -0.39
CA LEU A 187 -17.71 -27.30 -0.08
C LEU A 187 -18.41 -26.76 -1.33
N THR A 188 -17.71 -26.04 -2.20
CA THR A 188 -18.32 -25.50 -3.42
C THR A 188 -18.76 -26.55 -4.44
N GLU A 189 -18.21 -27.77 -4.37
CA GLU A 189 -18.70 -28.91 -5.17
C GLU A 189 -20.09 -29.41 -4.73
N GLN A 190 -20.52 -29.05 -3.52
CA GLN A 190 -21.79 -29.48 -2.95
C GLN A 190 -22.86 -28.39 -3.13
N PRO A 191 -24.00 -28.68 -3.82
CA PRO A 191 -24.96 -27.65 -4.21
C PRO A 191 -25.52 -26.81 -3.06
N HIS A 192 -25.75 -27.41 -1.89
CA HIS A 192 -26.33 -26.72 -0.74
C HIS A 192 -25.37 -25.72 -0.09
N TYR A 193 -24.05 -26.01 -0.09
CA TYR A 193 -23.04 -25.05 0.36
C TYR A 193 -22.81 -23.95 -0.67
N TYR A 194 -22.78 -24.30 -1.96
CA TYR A 194 -22.68 -23.31 -3.04
C TYR A 194 -23.81 -22.29 -2.96
N GLN A 195 -25.06 -22.76 -2.88
CA GLN A 195 -26.24 -21.89 -2.71
C GLN A 195 -26.17 -21.04 -1.44
N PHE A 196 -25.66 -21.60 -0.34
CA PHE A 196 -25.47 -20.84 0.89
C PHE A 196 -24.49 -19.67 0.70
N PHE A 197 -23.35 -19.90 0.04
CA PHE A 197 -22.35 -18.85 -0.20
C PHE A 197 -22.84 -17.80 -1.20
N GLU A 198 -23.57 -18.19 -2.25
CA GLU A 198 -24.24 -17.25 -3.16
C GLU A 198 -25.19 -16.31 -2.42
N VAL A 199 -26.04 -16.85 -1.54
CA VAL A 199 -26.97 -16.03 -0.72
C VAL A 199 -26.21 -15.08 0.22
N CYS A 200 -25.08 -15.52 0.79
CA CYS A 200 -24.23 -14.64 1.60
C CYS A 200 -23.64 -13.51 0.75
N PHE A 201 -23.19 -13.82 -0.47
CA PHE A 201 -22.62 -12.86 -1.41
C PHE A 201 -23.66 -11.84 -1.90
N GLU A 202 -24.87 -12.28 -2.28
CA GLU A 202 -25.96 -11.38 -2.68
C GLU A 202 -26.35 -10.41 -1.56
N LYS A 203 -26.45 -10.89 -0.32
CA LYS A 203 -26.73 -10.02 0.84
C LYS A 203 -25.62 -9.00 1.05
N LEU A 204 -24.38 -9.37 0.80
CA LEU A 204 -23.25 -8.47 0.91
C LEU A 204 -23.34 -7.34 -0.13
N ILE A 205 -23.59 -7.66 -1.40
CA ILE A 205 -23.77 -6.68 -2.48
C ILE A 205 -24.88 -5.69 -2.11
N ASN A 206 -26.05 -6.21 -1.72
CA ASN A 206 -27.21 -5.39 -1.35
C ASN A 206 -26.96 -4.51 -0.12
N SER A 207 -26.10 -4.94 0.81
CA SER A 207 -25.72 -4.15 2.00
C SER A 207 -24.68 -3.08 1.71
N VAL A 208 -23.84 -3.26 0.69
CA VAL A 208 -22.78 -2.32 0.31
C VAL A 208 -23.29 -1.26 -0.68
N GLY A 209 -24.50 -1.43 -1.22
CA GLY A 209 -25.17 -0.43 -2.07
C GLY A 209 -24.56 -0.32 -3.47
N VAL A 210 -24.06 -1.43 -4.01
CA VAL A 210 -23.63 -1.56 -5.42
C VAL A 210 -24.79 -2.09 -6.25
#